data_AF-A0A377PYH5-F1
#
_entry.id   AF-A0A377PYH5-F1
#
_cell.length_a   1.000
_cell.length_b   1.000
_cell.length_c   1.000
_cell.angle_alpha   90.00
_cell.angle_beta   90.00
_cell.angle_gamma   90.00
#
_symmetry.space_group_name_H-M   'P 1'
#
loop_
_entity.id
_entity.type
_entity.pdbx_description
1 polymer ?
#
loop_
_entity_poly.entity_id
_entity_poly.type
_entity_poly.pdbx_seq_one_letter_code
_entity_poly.pdbx_strand_id
1 'polypeptide(L)'
;MNPLLLETIKNLPPLPSTVEELRNYIDSNGANLEINKIATIISKDPLLVAELLRLANSPFFGFSRQVSTIQQVISLLGINNIKNIVLANSLKSTFHIDVSPYGLNTADFLNNCSKEVDFISNWLKEEDKALANTLVPCAMLLRLGMILLSDMLIKSNKSEQFLQENKAHNFQDIHEIENHYCGIDSISFLGFLFDYWKFDEILIQSIAHIDNPHAASNEIKKNAYALAITNCLFEPYAPFSLFNSKKAIALLNEAKNQEINFDMSNFLANLPQEAKNNLAKEIED
;
A
#
# COMPACT_ATOMS: atom_id res chain seq x y z
N MET A 1 2.95 -18.60 -15.06
CA MET A 1 2.61 -18.03 -13.74
C MET A 1 2.39 -19.18 -12.78
N ASN A 2 2.91 -19.10 -11.55
CA ASN A 2 2.72 -20.15 -10.53
C ASN A 2 1.21 -20.35 -10.29
N PRO A 3 0.65 -21.56 -10.45
CA PRO A 3 -0.79 -21.83 -10.27
C PRO A 3 -1.32 -21.41 -8.90
N LEU A 4 -0.46 -21.45 -7.88
CA LEU A 4 -0.80 -21.01 -6.52
C LEU A 4 -1.04 -19.50 -6.44
N LEU A 5 -0.22 -18.70 -7.14
CA LEU A 5 -0.42 -17.24 -7.20
C LEU A 5 -1.76 -16.91 -7.86
N LEU A 6 -2.13 -17.62 -8.93
CA LEU A 6 -3.42 -17.47 -9.61
C LEU A 6 -4.61 -17.81 -8.72
N GLU A 7 -4.46 -18.74 -7.79
CA GLU A 7 -5.50 -19.12 -6.85
C GLU A 7 -5.65 -18.07 -5.74
N THR A 8 -4.53 -17.60 -5.19
CA THR A 8 -4.46 -16.57 -4.15
C THR A 8 -5.11 -15.25 -4.58
N ILE A 9 -4.99 -14.86 -5.85
CA ILE A 9 -5.53 -13.58 -6.35
C ILE A 9 -7.02 -13.61 -6.73
N LYS A 10 -7.70 -14.78 -6.68
CA LYS A 10 -9.11 -14.86 -7.09
C LYS A 10 -10.04 -14.14 -6.13
N ASN A 11 -9.79 -14.29 -4.83
CA ASN A 11 -10.63 -13.73 -3.77
C ASN A 11 -9.77 -12.99 -2.74
N LEU A 12 -9.85 -11.66 -2.74
CA LEU A 12 -9.26 -10.81 -1.71
C LEU A 12 -10.36 -10.30 -0.79
N PRO A 13 -10.66 -10.98 0.34
CA PRO A 13 -11.69 -10.51 1.24
C PRO A 13 -11.25 -9.24 1.97
N PRO A 14 -12.17 -8.31 2.25
CA PRO A 14 -11.86 -7.14 3.06
C PRO A 14 -11.55 -7.53 4.51
N LEU A 15 -10.84 -6.65 5.23
CA LEU A 15 -10.62 -6.80 6.67
C LEU A 15 -11.95 -6.75 7.43
N PRO A 16 -12.15 -7.59 8.47
CA PRO A 16 -13.37 -7.55 9.29
C PRO A 16 -13.63 -6.16 9.89
N SER A 17 -12.59 -5.48 10.36
CA SER A 17 -12.68 -4.12 10.90
C SER A 17 -13.19 -3.11 9.87
N THR A 18 -12.70 -3.19 8.62
CA THR A 18 -13.14 -2.33 7.52
C THR A 18 -14.61 -2.58 7.17
N VAL A 19 -15.04 -3.86 7.14
CA VAL A 19 -16.43 -4.24 6.89
C VAL A 19 -17.35 -3.63 7.95
N GLU A 20 -16.98 -3.77 9.22
CA GLU A 20 -17.76 -3.23 10.34
C GLU A 20 -17.81 -1.70 10.32
N GLU A 21 -16.67 -1.04 10.16
CA GLU A 21 -16.59 0.43 10.12
C GLU A 21 -17.40 0.99 8.95
N LEU A 22 -17.25 0.42 7.75
CA LEU A 22 -17.99 0.85 6.57
C LEU A 22 -19.49 0.62 6.73
N ARG A 23 -19.91 -0.54 7.24
CA ARG A 23 -21.33 -0.83 7.50
C ARG A 23 -21.91 0.16 8.49
N ASN A 24 -21.24 0.34 9.64
CA ASN A 24 -21.71 1.24 10.69
C ASN A 24 -21.82 2.68 10.17
N TYR A 25 -20.84 3.14 9.39
CA TYR A 25 -20.86 4.48 8.80
C TYR A 25 -22.02 4.66 7.81
N ILE A 26 -22.22 3.69 6.90
CA ILE A 26 -23.30 3.75 5.90
C ILE A 26 -24.68 3.74 6.58
N ASP A 27 -24.89 2.81 7.52
CA ASP A 27 -26.18 2.61 8.16
C ASP A 27 -26.55 3.78 9.09
N SER A 28 -25.58 4.42 9.72
CA SER A 28 -25.84 5.53 10.66
C SER A 28 -26.09 6.88 9.98
N ASN A 29 -25.63 7.10 8.75
CA ASN A 29 -25.63 8.42 8.12
C ASN A 29 -26.68 8.59 7.00
N GLY A 30 -27.22 7.51 6.44
CA GLY A 30 -28.33 7.57 5.49
C GLY A 30 -28.08 8.53 4.31
N ALA A 31 -28.81 9.65 4.25
CA ALA A 31 -28.67 10.65 3.20
C ALA A 31 -27.45 11.59 3.36
N ASN A 32 -26.81 11.61 4.53
CA ASN A 32 -25.70 12.51 4.86
C ASN A 32 -24.32 11.84 4.65
N LEU A 33 -24.22 10.90 3.71
CA LEU A 33 -22.97 10.17 3.48
C LEU A 33 -21.93 11.04 2.79
N GLU A 34 -20.75 11.12 3.40
CA GLU A 34 -19.61 11.81 2.82
C GLU A 34 -18.69 10.83 2.09
N ILE A 35 -18.50 11.07 0.78
CA ILE A 35 -17.61 10.26 -0.07
C ILE A 35 -16.20 10.21 0.50
N ASN A 36 -15.70 11.32 1.04
CA ASN A 36 -14.35 11.38 1.60
C ASN A 36 -14.19 10.45 2.80
N LYS A 37 -15.20 10.35 3.68
CA LYS A 37 -15.13 9.47 4.84
C LYS A 37 -15.13 8.00 4.44
N ILE A 38 -15.93 7.63 3.44
CA ILE A 38 -15.93 6.28 2.85
C ILE A 38 -14.57 5.98 2.21
N ALA A 39 -14.03 6.94 1.45
CA ALA A 39 -12.72 6.81 0.84
C ALA A 39 -11.63 6.57 1.88
N THR A 40 -11.65 7.30 3.01
CA THR A 40 -10.71 7.08 4.11
C THR A 40 -10.82 5.69 4.72
N ILE A 41 -12.04 5.18 4.95
CA ILE A 41 -12.25 3.82 5.51
C ILE A 41 -11.68 2.77 4.55
N ILE A 42 -12.03 2.86 3.27
CA ILE A 42 -11.55 1.93 2.23
C ILE A 42 -10.04 2.01 2.08
N SER A 43 -9.47 3.22 2.10
CA SER A 43 -8.05 3.46 1.84
C SER A 43 -7.12 2.78 2.84
N LYS A 44 -7.60 2.41 4.03
CA LYS A 44 -6.81 1.76 5.07
C LYS A 44 -6.75 0.23 4.95
N ASP A 45 -7.40 -0.33 3.93
CA ASP A 45 -7.50 -1.77 3.71
C ASP A 45 -6.85 -2.16 2.37
N PRO A 46 -5.63 -2.72 2.38
CA PRO A 46 -4.93 -3.13 1.17
C PRO A 46 -5.72 -4.10 0.27
N LEU A 47 -6.47 -5.04 0.87
CA LEU A 47 -7.22 -6.04 0.12
C LEU A 47 -8.43 -5.41 -0.54
N LEU A 48 -9.15 -4.54 0.18
CA LEU A 48 -10.32 -3.86 -0.36
C LEU A 48 -9.94 -2.83 -1.43
N VAL A 49 -8.84 -2.08 -1.24
CA VAL A 49 -8.30 -1.17 -2.27
C VAL A 49 -8.04 -1.94 -3.58
N ALA A 50 -7.33 -3.07 -3.48
CA ALA A 50 -7.00 -3.90 -4.63
C ALA A 50 -8.26 -4.45 -5.33
N GLU A 51 -9.19 -4.99 -4.54
CA GLU A 51 -10.43 -5.58 -5.04
C GLU A 51 -11.31 -4.56 -5.77
N LEU A 52 -11.47 -3.37 -5.20
CA LEU A 52 -12.31 -2.34 -5.78
C LEU A 52 -11.69 -1.71 -7.02
N LEU A 53 -10.36 -1.51 -7.05
CA LEU A 53 -9.65 -1.07 -8.25
C LEU A 53 -9.72 -2.13 -9.37
N ARG A 54 -9.59 -3.41 -9.03
CA ARG A 54 -9.76 -4.54 -9.96
C ARG A 54 -11.14 -4.55 -10.58
N LEU A 55 -12.16 -4.36 -9.76
CA LEU A 55 -13.53 -4.32 -10.26
C LEU A 55 -13.78 -3.08 -11.12
N ALA A 56 -13.33 -1.91 -10.69
CA ALA A 56 -13.52 -0.65 -11.41
C ALA A 56 -12.83 -0.64 -12.78
N ASN A 57 -11.66 -1.27 -12.92
CA ASN A 57 -10.93 -1.40 -14.18
C ASN A 57 -11.34 -2.62 -15.02
N SER A 58 -12.31 -3.41 -14.55
CA SER A 58 -12.78 -4.58 -15.29
C SER A 58 -13.50 -4.15 -16.59
N PRO A 59 -13.49 -5.01 -17.63
CA PRO A 59 -14.16 -4.72 -18.90
C PRO A 59 -15.65 -4.36 -18.75
N PHE A 60 -16.30 -4.80 -17.67
CA PHE A 60 -17.72 -4.53 -17.38
C PHE A 60 -18.03 -3.03 -17.29
N PHE A 61 -17.13 -2.22 -16.73
CA PHE A 61 -17.37 -0.78 -16.55
C PHE A 61 -16.86 0.09 -17.71
N GLY A 62 -16.01 -0.44 -18.60
CA GLY A 62 -15.52 0.29 -19.77
C GLY A 62 -14.42 1.33 -19.50
N PHE A 63 -13.89 1.41 -18.28
CA PHE A 63 -12.83 2.36 -17.87
C PHE A 63 -11.48 1.67 -17.62
N SER A 64 -11.13 0.69 -18.45
CA SER A 64 -9.90 -0.11 -18.27
C SER A 64 -8.65 0.78 -18.27
N ARG A 65 -7.78 0.60 -17.26
CA ARG A 65 -6.55 1.39 -17.00
C ARG A 65 -6.78 2.87 -16.68
N GLN A 66 -8.01 3.30 -16.41
CA GLN A 66 -8.32 4.73 -16.18
C GLN A 66 -8.65 5.05 -14.72
N VAL A 67 -8.96 4.04 -13.91
CA VAL A 67 -9.33 4.25 -12.50
C VAL A 67 -8.13 3.95 -11.62
N SER A 68 -7.60 4.98 -10.95
CA SER A 68 -6.39 4.90 -10.12
C SER A 68 -6.57 5.40 -8.69
N THR A 69 -7.71 6.05 -8.37
CA THR A 69 -7.99 6.61 -7.04
C THR A 69 -9.25 6.01 -6.42
N ILE A 70 -9.32 6.00 -5.08
CA ILE A 70 -10.49 5.47 -4.35
C ILE A 70 -11.73 6.34 -4.59
N GLN A 71 -11.56 7.65 -4.79
CA GLN A 71 -12.67 8.55 -5.11
C GLN A 71 -13.28 8.24 -6.49
N GLN A 72 -12.46 7.94 -7.50
CA GLN A 72 -12.95 7.49 -8.81
C GLN A 72 -13.68 6.15 -8.70
N VAL A 73 -13.13 5.21 -7.91
CA VAL A 73 -13.79 3.92 -7.60
C VAL A 73 -15.18 4.15 -7.01
N ILE A 74 -15.31 4.99 -5.97
CA ILE A 74 -16.60 5.31 -5.34
C ILE A 74 -17.55 5.98 -6.34
N SER A 75 -17.04 6.90 -7.15
CA SER A 75 -17.84 7.59 -8.17
C SER A 75 -18.37 6.65 -9.25
N LEU A 76 -17.58 5.65 -9.65
CA LEU A 76 -17.93 4.71 -10.71
C LEU A 76 -18.85 3.59 -10.22
N LEU A 77 -18.52 2.98 -9.08
CA LEU A 77 -19.27 1.86 -8.53
C LEU A 77 -20.51 2.32 -7.77
N GLY A 78 -20.43 3.46 -7.09
CA GLY A 78 -21.46 3.92 -6.16
C GLY A 78 -21.40 3.20 -4.80
N ILE A 79 -21.80 3.93 -3.75
CA ILE A 79 -21.68 3.49 -2.35
C ILE A 79 -22.45 2.19 -2.09
N ASN A 80 -23.66 2.05 -2.64
CA ASN A 80 -24.50 0.87 -2.44
C ASN A 80 -23.86 -0.41 -3.02
N ASN A 81 -23.24 -0.30 -4.20
CA ASN A 81 -22.54 -1.45 -4.79
C ASN A 81 -21.30 -1.81 -3.97
N ILE A 82 -20.53 -0.82 -3.52
CA ILE A 82 -19.38 -1.05 -2.65
C ILE A 82 -19.81 -1.78 -1.37
N LYS A 83 -20.88 -1.33 -0.70
CA LYS A 83 -21.43 -2.02 0.48
C LYS A 83 -21.77 -3.48 0.17
N ASN A 84 -22.46 -3.74 -0.94
CA ASN A 84 -22.84 -5.10 -1.32
C ASN A 84 -21.62 -5.99 -1.63
N ILE A 85 -20.59 -5.45 -2.30
CA ILE A 85 -19.34 -6.17 -2.59
C ILE A 85 -18.61 -6.52 -1.30
N VAL A 86 -18.46 -5.55 -0.40
CA VAL A 86 -17.79 -5.73 0.89
C VAL A 86 -18.48 -6.81 1.73
N LEU A 87 -19.82 -6.79 1.80
CA LEU A 87 -20.60 -7.80 2.53
C LEU A 87 -20.56 -9.17 1.85
N ALA A 88 -20.59 -9.23 0.51
CA ALA A 88 -20.53 -10.50 -0.20
C ALA A 88 -19.14 -11.15 -0.07
N ASN A 89 -18.07 -10.36 -0.06
CA ASN A 89 -16.71 -10.85 0.04
C ASN A 89 -16.35 -11.29 1.47
N SER A 90 -16.89 -10.62 2.50
CA SER A 90 -16.67 -11.04 3.89
C SER A 90 -17.27 -12.42 4.20
N LEU A 91 -18.37 -12.80 3.54
CA LEU A 91 -19.01 -14.11 3.70
C LEU A 91 -18.28 -15.26 3.00
N LYS A 92 -17.46 -14.96 1.98
CA LYS A 92 -16.79 -15.97 1.12
C LYS A 92 -15.36 -16.30 1.56
N SER A 93 -14.91 -15.74 2.68
CA SER A 93 -13.50 -15.69 3.05
C SER A 93 -12.96 -17.02 3.61
N THR A 94 -12.16 -17.74 2.81
CA THR A 94 -11.19 -18.75 3.30
C THR A 94 -9.77 -18.19 3.38
N PHE A 95 -9.57 -16.93 2.96
CA PHE A 95 -8.27 -16.27 2.98
C PHE A 95 -8.01 -15.69 4.36
N HIS A 96 -6.91 -16.10 4.99
CA HIS A 96 -6.50 -15.59 6.29
C HIS A 96 -5.31 -14.66 6.10
N ILE A 97 -5.46 -13.41 6.53
CA ILE A 97 -4.38 -12.42 6.47
C ILE A 97 -3.40 -12.76 7.58
N ASP A 98 -2.20 -13.18 7.20
CA ASP A 98 -1.13 -13.50 8.13
C ASP A 98 0.21 -13.14 7.49
N VAL A 99 0.94 -12.22 8.11
CA VAL A 99 2.30 -11.80 7.69
C VAL A 99 3.37 -12.36 8.62
N SER A 100 3.03 -13.31 9.48
CA SER A 100 3.99 -14.02 10.34
C SER A 100 5.12 -14.74 9.58
N PRO A 101 4.98 -15.20 8.32
CA PRO A 101 6.13 -15.70 7.55
C PRO A 101 7.25 -14.67 7.43
N TYR A 102 6.91 -13.38 7.35
CA TYR A 102 7.88 -12.29 7.32
C TYR A 102 8.44 -11.94 8.70
N GLY A 103 7.98 -12.58 9.78
CA GLY A 103 8.39 -12.28 11.16
C GLY A 103 7.67 -11.09 11.77
N LEU A 104 6.59 -10.64 11.14
CA LEU A 104 5.82 -9.46 11.54
C LEU A 104 4.56 -9.85 12.30
N ASN A 105 4.14 -9.00 13.23
CA ASN A 105 2.81 -9.09 13.83
C ASN A 105 1.77 -8.52 12.86
N THR A 106 0.76 -9.31 12.50
CA THR A 106 -0.27 -8.89 11.54
C THR A 106 -1.07 -7.67 11.99
N ALA A 107 -1.41 -7.55 13.28
CA ALA A 107 -2.15 -6.40 13.77
C ALA A 107 -1.31 -5.11 13.71
N ASP A 108 -0.03 -5.19 14.09
CA ASP A 108 0.88 -4.06 14.00
C ASP A 108 1.14 -3.64 12.54
N PHE A 109 1.30 -4.61 11.64
CA PHE A 109 1.44 -4.37 10.20
C PHE A 109 0.24 -3.62 9.62
N LEU A 110 -0.99 -4.09 9.91
CA LEU A 110 -2.22 -3.44 9.45
C LEU A 110 -2.42 -2.05 10.09
N ASN A 111 -2.06 -1.89 11.36
CA ASN A 111 -2.08 -0.58 12.01
C ASN A 111 -1.10 0.40 11.36
N ASN A 112 0.09 -0.08 10.99
CA ASN A 112 1.07 0.73 10.26
C ASN A 112 0.56 1.12 8.87
N CYS A 113 -0.17 0.24 8.16
CA CYS A 113 -0.86 0.60 6.91
C CYS A 113 -1.84 1.76 7.12
N SER A 114 -2.65 1.74 8.19
CA SER A 114 -3.53 2.87 8.51
C SER A 114 -2.75 4.16 8.79
N LYS A 115 -1.68 4.10 9.58
CA LYS A 115 -0.83 5.27 9.87
C LYS A 115 -0.18 5.81 8.60
N GLU A 116 0.21 4.95 7.68
CA GLU A 116 0.81 5.30 6.38
C GLU A 116 -0.17 6.12 5.53
N VAL A 117 -1.43 5.67 5.44
CA VAL A 117 -2.50 6.39 4.74
C VAL A 117 -2.77 7.76 5.37
N ASP A 118 -2.82 7.81 6.70
CA ASP A 118 -3.02 9.06 7.44
C ASP A 118 -1.86 10.03 7.20
N PHE A 119 -0.62 9.53 7.18
CA PHE A 119 0.57 10.34 6.87
C PHE A 119 0.53 10.90 5.46
N ILE A 120 0.33 10.06 4.43
CA ILE A 120 0.24 10.51 3.03
C ILE A 120 -0.83 11.59 2.90
N SER A 121 -2.01 11.33 3.46
CA SER A 121 -3.16 12.22 3.38
C SER A 121 -2.91 13.57 4.04
N ASN A 122 -2.18 13.62 5.15
CA ASN A 122 -1.86 14.85 5.86
C ASN A 122 -0.69 15.61 5.22
N TRP A 123 0.39 14.91 4.87
CA TRP A 123 1.57 15.49 4.23
C TRP A 123 1.18 16.20 2.92
N LEU A 124 0.44 15.53 2.04
CA LEU A 124 0.14 16.04 0.71
C LEU A 124 -1.18 16.81 0.61
N LYS A 125 -1.91 17.00 1.72
CA LYS A 125 -3.27 17.55 1.71
C LYS A 125 -3.39 18.90 0.98
N GLU A 126 -2.57 19.85 1.37
CA GLU A 126 -2.56 21.23 0.87
C GLU A 126 -1.48 21.43 -0.22
N GLU A 127 -0.47 20.55 -0.24
CA GLU A 127 0.65 20.63 -1.16
C GLU A 127 0.33 20.03 -2.53
N ASP A 128 -0.24 18.82 -2.57
CA ASP A 128 -0.64 18.15 -3.81
C ASP A 128 -1.69 17.07 -3.54
N LYS A 129 -2.96 17.50 -3.44
CA LYS A 129 -4.08 16.61 -3.18
C LYS A 129 -4.27 15.52 -4.25
N ALA A 130 -3.91 15.82 -5.50
CA ALA A 130 -4.02 14.85 -6.59
C ALA A 130 -2.99 13.73 -6.43
N LEU A 131 -1.76 14.10 -6.07
CA LEU A 131 -0.72 13.15 -5.69
C LEU A 131 -1.14 12.31 -4.48
N ALA A 132 -1.70 12.91 -3.43
CA ALA A 132 -2.18 12.18 -2.26
C ALA A 132 -3.16 11.05 -2.63
N ASN A 133 -4.15 11.36 -3.47
CA ASN A 133 -5.19 10.41 -3.88
C ASN A 133 -4.66 9.27 -4.76
N THR A 134 -3.58 9.51 -5.52
CA THR A 134 -2.93 8.48 -6.35
C THR A 134 -1.90 7.68 -5.57
N LEU A 135 -1.25 8.30 -4.59
CA LEU A 135 -0.19 7.70 -3.79
C LEU A 135 -0.73 6.72 -2.73
N VAL A 136 -1.87 7.02 -2.11
CA VAL A 136 -2.51 6.14 -1.12
C VAL A 136 -2.77 4.73 -1.68
N PRO A 137 -3.41 4.56 -2.85
CA PRO A 137 -3.52 3.26 -3.50
C PRO A 137 -2.16 2.61 -3.75
N CYS A 138 -1.16 3.35 -4.24
CA CYS A 138 0.18 2.77 -4.49
C CYS A 138 0.80 2.19 -3.22
N ALA A 139 0.74 2.90 -2.10
CA ALA A 139 1.26 2.43 -0.82
C ALA A 139 0.53 1.17 -0.34
N MET A 140 -0.80 1.16 -0.38
CA MET A 140 -1.59 -0.01 0.03
C MET A 140 -1.34 -1.23 -0.87
N LEU A 141 -1.23 -1.01 -2.17
CA LEU A 141 -0.92 -2.05 -3.14
C LEU A 141 0.50 -2.60 -2.98
N LEU A 142 1.46 -1.79 -2.55
CA LEU A 142 2.78 -2.28 -2.15
C LEU A 142 2.68 -3.23 -0.94
N ARG A 143 1.91 -2.86 0.09
CA ARG A 143 1.69 -3.71 1.29
C ARG A 143 0.95 -5.02 0.95
N LEU A 144 0.10 -5.00 -0.07
CA LEU A 144 -0.56 -6.20 -0.60
C LEU A 144 0.45 -7.27 -1.04
N GLY A 145 1.61 -6.90 -1.57
CA GLY A 145 2.62 -7.85 -2.04
C GLY A 145 3.04 -8.85 -0.96
N MET A 146 3.39 -8.36 0.24
CA MET A 146 3.77 -9.21 1.37
C MET A 146 2.59 -10.08 1.84
N ILE A 147 1.36 -9.57 1.82
CA ILE A 147 0.17 -10.34 2.18
C ILE A 147 -0.03 -11.52 1.22
N LEU A 148 0.09 -11.29 -0.09
CA LEU A 148 -0.11 -12.33 -1.10
C LEU A 148 1.01 -13.38 -1.07
N LEU A 149 2.26 -12.97 -0.92
CA LEU A 149 3.37 -13.91 -0.81
C LEU A 149 3.33 -14.69 0.52
N SER A 150 2.89 -14.07 1.62
CA SER A 150 2.69 -14.78 2.89
C SER A 150 1.66 -15.89 2.77
N ASP A 151 0.50 -15.63 2.17
CA ASP A 151 -0.53 -16.66 1.93
C ASP A 151 0.02 -17.81 1.07
N MET A 152 0.84 -17.50 0.06
CA MET A 152 1.50 -18.52 -0.75
C MET A 152 2.51 -19.35 0.06
N LEU A 153 3.32 -18.71 0.91
CA LEU A 153 4.28 -19.39 1.80
C LEU A 153 3.56 -20.33 2.77
N ILE A 154 2.42 -19.90 3.32
CA ILE A 154 1.58 -20.70 4.21
C ILE A 154 1.00 -21.91 3.47
N LYS A 155 0.37 -21.69 2.31
CA LYS A 155 -0.22 -22.78 1.49
C LYS A 155 0.83 -23.78 0.98
N SER A 156 2.06 -23.33 0.77
CA SER A 156 3.17 -24.19 0.33
C SER A 156 3.97 -24.81 1.48
N ASN A 157 3.58 -24.57 2.74
CA ASN A 157 4.29 -25.02 3.96
C ASN A 157 5.77 -24.58 4.01
N LYS A 158 6.07 -23.39 3.48
CA LYS A 158 7.44 -22.81 3.43
C LYS A 158 7.66 -21.70 4.46
N SER A 159 6.62 -21.29 5.20
CA SER A 159 6.67 -20.14 6.12
C SER A 159 7.81 -20.20 7.14
N GLU A 160 8.05 -21.37 7.75
CA GLU A 160 9.08 -21.50 8.79
C GLU A 160 10.49 -21.36 8.21
N GLN A 161 10.77 -21.99 7.06
CA GLN A 161 12.06 -21.93 6.38
C GLN A 161 12.36 -20.49 5.92
N PHE A 162 11.38 -19.86 5.29
CA PHE A 162 11.45 -18.45 4.89
C PHE A 162 11.77 -17.53 6.08
N LEU A 163 11.07 -17.71 7.21
CA LEU A 163 11.30 -16.90 8.41
C LEU A 163 12.70 -17.11 9.00
N GLN A 164 13.19 -18.36 9.02
CA GLN A 164 14.53 -18.67 9.53
C GLN A 164 15.61 -17.99 8.69
N GLU A 165 15.50 -18.05 7.37
CA GLU A 165 16.45 -17.40 6.44
C GLU A 165 16.38 -15.87 6.54
N ASN A 166 15.18 -15.32 6.60
CA ASN A 166 14.97 -13.89 6.76
C ASN A 166 15.58 -13.34 8.07
N LYS A 167 15.45 -14.09 9.17
CA LYS A 167 16.14 -13.79 10.44
C LYS A 167 17.66 -13.89 10.31
N ALA A 168 18.17 -14.89 9.60
CA ALA A 168 19.62 -15.05 9.39
C ALA A 168 20.24 -13.88 8.61
N HIS A 169 19.47 -13.24 7.73
CA HIS A 169 19.85 -12.05 6.96
C HIS A 169 19.47 -10.72 7.65
N ASN A 170 19.06 -10.74 8.93
CA ASN A 170 18.63 -9.56 9.68
C ASN A 170 17.54 -8.73 8.97
N PHE A 171 16.67 -9.36 8.19
CA PHE A 171 15.58 -8.71 7.46
C PHE A 171 16.02 -7.68 6.40
N GLN A 172 17.23 -7.80 5.84
CA GLN A 172 17.75 -6.83 4.84
C GLN A 172 17.57 -7.26 3.38
N ASP A 173 17.56 -8.56 3.08
CA ASP A 173 17.60 -9.10 1.71
C ASP A 173 16.25 -9.68 1.27
N ILE A 174 15.13 -9.05 1.64
CA ILE A 174 13.81 -9.66 1.49
C ILE A 174 13.47 -10.05 0.06
N HIS A 175 13.87 -9.25 -0.94
CA HIS A 175 13.63 -9.54 -2.35
C HIS A 175 14.37 -10.80 -2.83
N GLU A 176 15.58 -11.05 -2.34
CA GLU A 176 16.35 -12.25 -2.69
C GLU A 176 15.70 -13.50 -2.08
N ILE A 177 15.28 -13.39 -0.82
CA ILE A 177 14.61 -14.48 -0.10
C ILE A 177 13.24 -14.78 -0.73
N GLU A 178 12.46 -13.75 -1.09
CA GLU A 178 11.22 -13.92 -1.86
C GLU A 178 11.51 -14.67 -3.17
N ASN A 179 12.51 -14.26 -3.95
CA ASN A 179 12.90 -14.97 -5.16
C ASN A 179 13.27 -16.44 -4.89
N HIS A 180 13.99 -16.73 -3.80
CA HIS A 180 14.38 -18.10 -3.45
C HIS A 180 13.17 -19.01 -3.17
N TYR A 181 12.21 -18.55 -2.35
CA TYR A 181 11.09 -19.39 -1.91
C TYR A 181 9.88 -19.35 -2.86
N CYS A 182 9.63 -18.19 -3.46
CA CYS A 182 8.46 -17.86 -4.27
C CYS A 182 8.74 -17.93 -5.79
N GLY A 183 10.01 -17.81 -6.18
CA GLY A 183 10.44 -17.70 -7.59
C GLY A 183 10.22 -16.32 -8.21
N ILE A 184 9.78 -15.35 -7.41
CA ILE A 184 9.53 -13.95 -7.79
C ILE A 184 9.49 -13.08 -6.54
N ASP A 185 10.01 -11.86 -6.60
CA ASP A 185 9.84 -10.86 -5.54
C ASP A 185 8.45 -10.19 -5.58
N SER A 186 8.06 -9.61 -4.46
CA SER A 186 6.77 -8.97 -4.27
C SER A 186 6.51 -7.84 -5.26
N ILE A 187 7.48 -6.98 -5.56
CA ILE A 187 7.32 -5.83 -6.46
C ILE A 187 7.11 -6.32 -7.89
N SER A 188 7.94 -7.23 -8.37
CA SER A 188 7.80 -7.85 -9.70
C SER A 188 6.46 -8.57 -9.85
N PHE A 189 6.03 -9.28 -8.80
CA PHE A 189 4.73 -9.94 -8.78
C PHE A 189 3.56 -8.95 -8.87
N LEU A 190 3.63 -7.85 -8.11
CA LEU A 190 2.61 -6.79 -8.16
C LEU A 190 2.54 -6.13 -9.53
N GLY A 191 3.68 -5.85 -10.18
CA GLY A 191 3.73 -5.30 -11.53
C GLY A 191 3.01 -6.21 -12.54
N PHE A 192 3.28 -7.52 -12.50
CA PHE A 192 2.56 -8.50 -13.31
C PHE A 192 1.05 -8.53 -12.99
N LEU A 193 0.70 -8.56 -11.71
CA LEU A 193 -0.68 -8.67 -11.25
C LEU A 193 -1.53 -7.46 -11.66
N PHE A 194 -0.98 -6.27 -11.51
CA PHE A 194 -1.68 -5.02 -11.82
C PHE A 194 -1.80 -4.79 -13.33
N ASP A 195 -0.84 -5.22 -14.13
CA ASP A 195 -1.02 -5.28 -15.59
C ASP A 195 -2.16 -6.25 -15.99
N TYR A 196 -2.20 -7.42 -15.36
CA TYR A 196 -3.26 -8.41 -15.59
C TYR A 196 -4.64 -7.85 -15.21
N TRP A 197 -4.73 -7.11 -14.10
CA TRP A 197 -5.95 -6.42 -13.65
C TRP A 197 -6.23 -5.09 -14.35
N LYS A 198 -5.38 -4.70 -15.30
CA LYS A 198 -5.54 -3.47 -16.10
C LYS A 198 -5.61 -2.22 -15.23
N PHE A 199 -4.71 -2.13 -14.24
CA PHE A 199 -4.52 -0.89 -13.49
C PHE A 199 -3.84 0.17 -14.38
N ASP A 200 -3.97 1.41 -13.95
CA ASP A 200 -3.33 2.56 -14.57
C ASP A 200 -1.80 2.44 -14.55
N GLU A 201 -1.15 2.90 -15.63
CA GLU A 201 0.29 2.79 -15.79
C GLU A 201 1.05 3.64 -14.77
N ILE A 202 0.51 4.81 -14.36
CA ILE A 202 1.19 5.64 -13.36
C ILE A 202 1.35 4.88 -12.05
N LEU A 203 0.28 4.20 -11.62
CA LEU A 203 0.29 3.37 -10.42
C LEU A 203 1.32 2.23 -10.53
N ILE A 204 1.29 1.47 -11.63
CA ILE A 204 2.20 0.34 -11.84
C ILE A 204 3.66 0.81 -11.84
N GLN A 205 3.96 1.86 -12.61
CA GLN A 205 5.31 2.39 -12.75
C GLN A 205 5.83 3.03 -11.46
N SER A 206 4.94 3.65 -10.66
CA SER A 206 5.32 4.22 -9.36
C SER A 206 5.80 3.14 -8.39
N ILE A 207 5.12 2.00 -8.35
CA ILE A 207 5.50 0.85 -7.50
C ILE A 207 6.79 0.21 -8.03
N ALA A 208 6.89 0.01 -9.36
CA ALA A 208 8.05 -0.63 -9.97
C ALA A 208 9.37 0.16 -9.80
N HIS A 209 9.29 1.49 -9.66
CA HIS A 209 10.46 2.36 -9.49
C HIS A 209 10.73 2.77 -8.04
N ILE A 210 10.12 2.10 -7.06
CA ILE A 210 10.23 2.50 -5.64
C ILE A 210 11.67 2.53 -5.12
N ASP A 211 12.52 1.60 -5.57
CA ASP A 211 13.93 1.55 -5.15
C ASP A 211 14.81 2.52 -5.93
N ASN A 212 14.38 2.92 -7.13
CA ASN A 212 15.14 3.76 -8.05
C ASN A 212 14.26 4.87 -8.66
N PRO A 213 13.70 5.78 -7.85
CA PRO A 213 12.75 6.79 -8.32
C PRO A 213 13.36 7.76 -9.33
N HIS A 214 14.67 8.01 -9.28
CA HIS A 214 15.40 8.83 -10.27
C HIS A 214 15.38 8.25 -11.69
N ALA A 215 15.23 6.93 -11.82
CA ALA A 215 15.23 6.23 -13.11
C ALA A 215 13.85 6.23 -13.79
N ALA A 216 12.79 6.61 -13.08
CA ALA A 216 11.45 6.70 -13.63
C ALA A 216 11.35 7.81 -14.69
N SER A 217 10.35 7.71 -15.58
CA SER A 217 10.04 8.79 -16.52
C SER A 217 9.57 10.06 -15.78
N ASN A 218 9.74 11.23 -16.39
CA ASN A 218 9.44 12.51 -15.73
C ASN A 218 8.00 12.61 -15.20
N GLU A 219 7.04 11.99 -15.88
CA GLU A 219 5.63 11.94 -15.45
C GLU A 219 5.42 11.09 -14.19
N ILE A 220 6.29 10.09 -13.95
CA ILE A 220 6.19 9.13 -12.85
C ILE A 220 7.07 9.52 -11.67
N LYS A 221 8.20 10.23 -11.90
CA LYS A 221 9.20 10.50 -10.86
C LYS A 221 8.59 11.09 -9.59
N LYS A 222 7.65 12.03 -9.69
CA LYS A 222 7.01 12.64 -8.50
C LYS A 222 6.30 11.59 -7.65
N ASN A 223 5.53 10.70 -8.27
CA ASN A 223 4.84 9.60 -7.60
C ASN A 223 5.82 8.57 -7.03
N ALA A 224 6.82 8.18 -7.81
CA ALA A 224 7.85 7.23 -7.38
C ALA A 224 8.64 7.76 -6.17
N TYR A 225 9.07 9.03 -6.19
CA TYR A 225 9.76 9.65 -5.06
C TYR A 225 8.86 9.72 -3.83
N ALA A 226 7.61 10.19 -3.97
CA ALA A 226 6.70 10.28 -2.83
C ALA A 226 6.40 8.90 -2.22
N LEU A 227 6.33 7.86 -3.05
CA LEU A 227 6.16 6.47 -2.60
C LEU A 227 7.41 5.95 -1.92
N ALA A 228 8.60 6.18 -2.48
CA ALA A 228 9.88 5.79 -1.90
C ALA A 228 10.12 6.46 -0.54
N ILE A 229 9.82 7.75 -0.42
CA ILE A 229 9.90 8.53 0.82
C ILE A 229 8.97 7.91 1.87
N THR A 230 7.70 7.70 1.51
CA THR A 230 6.72 7.11 2.42
C THR A 230 7.11 5.70 2.83
N ASN A 231 7.51 4.85 1.88
CA ASN A 231 7.91 3.48 2.15
C ASN A 231 9.16 3.42 3.04
N CYS A 232 10.12 4.35 2.91
CA CYS A 232 11.24 4.42 3.84
C CYS A 232 10.74 4.64 5.28
N LEU A 233 9.82 5.59 5.50
CA LEU A 233 9.29 5.89 6.83
C LEU A 233 8.46 4.74 7.43
N PHE A 234 7.67 4.07 6.59
CA PHE A 234 6.72 3.02 6.99
C PHE A 234 7.19 1.62 6.64
N GLU A 235 8.49 1.45 6.42
CA GLU A 235 9.11 0.15 6.14
C GLU A 235 8.75 -0.84 7.27
N PRO A 236 8.28 -2.07 6.96
CA PRO A 236 7.73 -2.98 7.96
C PRO A 236 8.68 -3.40 9.09
N TYR A 237 9.98 -3.51 8.85
CA TYR A 237 10.95 -4.00 9.83
C TYR A 237 11.48 -2.93 10.78
N ALA A 238 11.75 -1.73 10.28
CA ALA A 238 12.30 -0.61 11.04
C ALA A 238 11.53 0.70 10.81
N PRO A 239 10.21 0.73 11.05
CA PRO A 239 9.41 1.92 10.80
C PRO A 239 9.89 3.08 11.68
N PHE A 240 9.96 4.27 11.11
CA PHE A 240 10.35 5.51 11.79
C PHE A 240 11.76 5.50 12.40
N SER A 241 12.62 4.55 12.05
CA SER A 241 14.00 4.52 12.53
C SER A 241 14.77 5.78 12.11
N LEU A 242 15.83 6.12 12.84
CA LEU A 242 16.68 7.26 12.51
C LEU A 242 17.24 7.14 11.09
N PHE A 243 17.72 5.95 10.73
CA PHE A 243 18.24 5.66 9.40
C PHE A 243 17.17 5.89 8.32
N ASN A 244 15.98 5.32 8.50
CA ASN A 244 14.89 5.46 7.54
C ASN A 244 14.37 6.90 7.43
N SER A 245 14.30 7.62 8.54
CA SER A 245 13.91 9.05 8.55
C SER A 245 14.93 9.92 7.81
N LYS A 246 16.24 9.68 8.00
CA LYS A 246 17.30 10.35 7.24
C LYS A 246 17.26 9.97 5.76
N LYS A 247 17.03 8.70 5.43
CA LYS A 247 16.89 8.22 4.05
C LYS A 247 15.71 8.90 3.35
N ALA A 248 14.57 9.04 4.03
CA ALA A 248 13.41 9.78 3.51
C ALA A 248 13.75 11.26 3.23
N ILE A 249 14.44 11.94 4.15
CA ILE A 249 14.90 13.33 3.94
C ILE A 249 15.89 13.42 2.77
N ALA A 250 16.81 12.45 2.65
CA ALA A 250 17.75 12.39 1.53
C ALA A 250 17.04 12.22 0.19
N LEU A 251 16.00 11.38 0.12
CA LEU A 251 15.16 11.23 -1.07
C LEU A 251 14.39 12.50 -1.42
N LEU A 252 13.89 13.27 -0.44
CA LEU A 252 13.32 14.60 -0.70
C LEU A 252 14.34 15.56 -1.35
N ASN A 253 15.59 15.55 -0.85
CA ASN A 253 16.65 16.38 -1.42
C ASN A 253 17.08 15.91 -2.82
N GLU A 254 17.12 14.60 -3.04
CA GLU A 254 17.37 14.02 -4.37
C GLU A 254 16.28 14.41 -5.37
N ALA A 255 15.01 14.32 -4.96
CA ALA A 255 13.87 14.75 -5.77
C ALA A 255 13.99 16.23 -6.17
N LYS A 256 14.39 17.10 -5.24
CA LYS A 256 14.64 18.53 -5.52
C LYS A 256 15.73 18.74 -6.58
N ASN A 257 16.78 17.92 -6.57
CA ASN A 257 17.84 17.96 -7.59
C ASN A 257 17.34 17.48 -8.98
N GLN A 258 16.27 16.70 -9.02
CA GLN A 258 15.56 16.27 -10.24
C GLN A 258 14.43 17.25 -10.62
N GLU A 259 14.43 18.46 -10.07
CA GLU A 259 13.39 19.50 -10.28
C GLU A 259 12.00 19.14 -9.75
N ILE A 260 11.91 18.15 -8.84
CA ILE A 260 10.67 17.73 -8.19
C ILE A 260 10.63 18.35 -6.81
N ASN A 261 9.76 19.35 -6.65
CA ASN A 261 9.66 20.11 -5.42
C ASN A 261 8.68 19.46 -4.45
N PHE A 262 9.20 19.10 -3.27
CA PHE A 262 8.43 18.84 -2.06
C PHE A 262 8.80 19.88 -0.99
N ASP A 263 7.84 20.42 -0.28
CA ASP A 263 8.09 21.36 0.82
C ASP A 263 8.66 20.61 2.04
N MET A 264 9.96 20.79 2.29
CA MET A 264 10.67 20.19 3.41
C MET A 264 10.07 20.58 4.77
N SER A 265 9.62 21.83 4.93
CA SER A 265 9.02 22.28 6.19
C SER A 265 7.68 21.60 6.42
N ASN A 266 6.86 21.49 5.37
CA ASN A 266 5.60 20.77 5.41
C ASN A 266 5.80 19.27 5.71
N PHE A 267 6.77 18.63 5.05
CA PHE A 267 7.12 17.23 5.30
C PHE A 267 7.54 17.00 6.76
N LEU A 268 8.49 17.78 7.27
CA LEU A 268 8.97 17.68 8.66
C LEU A 268 7.86 17.93 9.69
N ALA A 269 6.96 18.88 9.40
CA ALA A 269 5.81 19.17 10.26
C ALA A 269 4.81 17.99 10.33
N ASN A 270 4.67 17.22 9.24
CA ASN A 270 3.76 16.08 9.16
C ASN A 270 4.39 14.73 9.54
N LEU A 271 5.70 14.67 9.83
CA LEU A 271 6.35 13.44 10.26
C LEU A 271 5.64 12.82 11.49
N PRO A 272 5.53 11.48 11.55
CA PRO A 272 5.07 10.77 12.75
C PRO A 272 5.87 11.17 13.98
N GLN A 273 5.24 11.18 15.15
CA GLN A 273 5.89 11.63 16.38
C GLN A 273 7.09 10.76 16.73
N GLU A 274 7.01 9.46 16.47
CA GLU A 274 8.10 8.51 16.63
C GLU A 274 9.33 8.91 15.79
N ALA A 275 9.12 9.27 14.51
CA ALA A 275 10.17 9.72 13.61
C ALA A 275 10.79 11.05 14.07
N LYS A 276 9.96 12.01 14.48
CA LYS A 276 10.42 13.30 15.03
C LYS A 276 11.29 13.12 16.26
N ASN A 277 10.87 12.27 17.19
CA ASN A 277 11.61 11.98 18.41
C ASN A 277 12.96 11.34 18.11
N ASN A 278 13.01 10.41 17.15
CA ASN A 278 14.25 9.75 16.76
C ASN A 278 15.24 10.70 16.08
N LEU A 279 14.76 11.65 15.27
CA LEU A 279 15.58 12.71 14.67
C LEU A 279 16.10 13.72 15.72
N ALA A 280 15.30 14.06 16.72
CA ALA A 280 15.67 15.03 17.75
C ALA A 280 16.76 14.53 18.71
N LYS A 281 16.76 13.24 19.04
CA LYS A 281 17.73 12.62 19.96
C LYS A 281 19.20 12.76 19.52
N GLU A 282 19.46 12.95 18.23
CA GLU A 282 20.81 13.15 17.71
C GLU A 282 21.32 14.60 17.86
N ILE A 283 20.43 15.57 18.10
CA ILE A 283 20.85 16.98 18.32
C ILE A 283 21.40 17.17 19.74
N GLU A 284 21.14 16.21 20.64
CA GLU A 284 21.55 16.24 22.04
C GLU A 284 22.82 15.41 22.33
N ASP A 285 23.34 14.64 21.35
CA ASP A 285 24.57 13.82 21.43
C ASP A 285 25.71 14.43 20.57
#